data_AF-A0A959G4H0-F1
#
_entry.id   AF-A0A959G4H0-F1
#
_cell.length_a   1.000
_cell.length_b   1.000
_cell.length_c   1.000
_cell.angle_alpha   90.00
_cell.angle_beta   90.00
_cell.angle_gamma   90.00
#
_symmetry.space_group_name_H-M   'P 1'
#
loop_
_entity.id
_entity.type
_entity.pdbx_description
1 polymer ?
#
loop_
_entity_poly.entity_id
_entity_poly.type
_entity_poly.pdbx_seq_one_letter_code
_entity_poly.pdbx_strand_id
1 'polypeptide(L)' 'MEIMIFGHLTEITRSKSIDAPCAKNIAELRHNLEEMFPGLVGKTFVIAVNNQLETEEYVLSQNDRLALLPPFSGG' A
#
# COMPACT_ATOMS: atom_id res chain seq x y z
N MET A 1 9.48 5.95 5.64
CA MET A 1 8.39 5.98 4.64
C MET A 1 7.18 5.36 5.30
N GLU A 2 6.04 6.03 5.30
CA GLU A 2 4.82 5.58 5.96
C GLU A 2 3.75 5.27 4.91
N ILE A 3 2.97 4.23 5.15
CA ILE A 3 1.81 3.85 4.33
C ILE A 3 0.56 4.13 5.13
N MET A 4 -0.26 5.06 4.64
CA MET A 4 -1.60 5.31 5.17
C MET A 4 -2.58 4.27 4.62
N ILE A 5 -3.43 3.71 5.46
CA ILE A 5 -4.34 2.62 5.11
C ILE A 5 -5.77 3.11 5.23
N PHE A 6 -6.58 2.83 4.21
CA PHE A 6 -7.94 3.35 4.11
C PHE A 6 -8.99 2.24 3.99
N GLY A 7 -10.22 2.58 4.39
CA GLY A 7 -11.38 1.70 4.29
C GLY A 7 -11.23 0.39 5.05
N HIS A 8 -11.79 -0.68 4.48
CA HIS A 8 -11.80 -2.02 5.09
C HIS A 8 -10.40 -2.65 5.20
N LEU A 9 -9.38 -2.08 4.55
CA LEU A 9 -8.01 -2.57 4.67
C LEU A 9 -7.45 -2.34 6.07
N THR A 10 -7.94 -1.32 6.79
CA THR A 10 -7.56 -1.05 8.18
C THR A 10 -8.00 -2.15 9.15
N GLU A 11 -9.04 -2.91 8.81
CA GLU A 11 -9.48 -4.07 9.58
C GLU A 11 -8.55 -5.28 9.40
N ILE A 12 -7.93 -5.37 8.22
CA ILE A 12 -6.96 -6.42 7.87
C ILE A 12 -5.61 -6.13 8.53
N THR A 13 -5.11 -4.91 8.39
CA THR A 13 -3.81 -4.51 8.93
C THR A 13 -3.86 -4.13 10.41
N ARG A 14 -5.08 -4.01 10.97
CA ARG A 14 -5.36 -3.56 12.35
C ARG A 14 -4.79 -2.18 12.70
N SER A 15 -4.41 -1.41 11.68
CA SER A 15 -3.73 -0.13 11.81
C SER A 15 -4.18 0.83 10.71
N LYS A 16 -4.19 2.12 11.02
CA LYS A 16 -4.50 3.19 10.04
C LYS A 16 -3.26 3.66 9.28
N SER A 17 -2.08 3.38 9.81
CA SER A 17 -0.81 3.55 9.11
C SER A 17 0.19 2.52 9.58
N ILE A 18 1.17 2.20 8.73
CA ILE A 18 2.27 1.28 9.01
C ILE A 18 3.56 1.85 8.44
N ASP A 19 4.69 1.46 9.02
CA ASP A 19 5.99 1.65 8.38
C ASP A 19 6.07 0.82 7.11
N ALA A 20 6.43 1.47 6.01
CA ALA A 20 6.61 0.78 4.74
C ALA A 20 7.83 -0.15 4.84
N PRO A 21 7.70 -1.44 4.49
CA PRO A 21 8.87 -2.31 4.39
C PRO A 21 9.81 -1.79 3.31
N CYS A 22 11.09 -2.14 3.43
CA CYS A 22 12.09 -1.78 2.44
C CYS A 22 11.73 -2.42 1.10
N ALA A 23 11.45 -1.59 0.09
CA ALA A 23 11.09 -2.02 -1.26
C ALA A 23 11.64 -1.03 -2.27
N LYS A 24 12.10 -1.51 -3.42
CA LYS A 24 12.63 -0.67 -4.50
C LYS A 24 11.52 -0.07 -5.34
N ASN A 25 10.43 -0.81 -5.53
CA ASN A 25 9.30 -0.40 -6.35
C ASN A 25 7.97 -0.86 -5.78
N ILE A 26 6.88 -0.46 -6.42
CA ILE A 26 5.52 -0.77 -5.98
C ILE A 26 5.23 -2.28 -6.04
N ALA A 27 5.76 -3.01 -7.02
CA ALA A 27 5.59 -4.46 -7.12
C ALA A 27 6.18 -5.19 -5.89
N GLU A 28 7.42 -4.85 -5.54
CA GLU A 28 8.11 -5.41 -4.38
C GLU A 28 7.42 -5.01 -3.09
N LEU A 29 6.95 -3.75 -2.99
CA LEU A 29 6.21 -3.28 -1.84
C LEU A 29 4.90 -4.06 -1.65
N ARG A 30 4.15 -4.30 -2.73
CA ARG A 30 2.93 -5.11 -2.71
C ARG A 30 3.20 -6.51 -2.17
N HIS A 31 4.25 -7.16 -2.68
CA HIS A 31 4.63 -8.49 -2.23
C HIS A 31 4.97 -8.50 -0.74
N ASN A 32 5.78 -7.55 -0.27
CA ASN A 32 6.14 -7.43 1.14
C ASN A 32 4.91 -7.21 2.04
N LEU A 33 3.94 -6.41 1.58
CA LEU A 33 2.68 -6.21 2.30
C LEU A 33 1.84 -7.47 2.39
N GLU A 34 1.79 -8.28 1.34
CA GLU A 34 1.09 -9.57 1.33
C GLU A 34 1.76 -10.59 2.26
N GLU A 35 3.10 -10.59 2.35
CA GLU A 35 3.83 -11.42 3.31
C GLU A 35 3.60 -10.97 4.76
N MET A 36 3.61 -9.65 5.02
CA MET A 36 3.37 -9.09 6.35
C MET A 36 1.91 -9.25 6.81
N PHE A 37 0.97 -9.14 5.87
CA PHE A 37 -0.46 -9.22 6.12
C PHE A 37 -1.09 -10.26 5.18
N PRO A 38 -1.09 -11.55 5.56
CA PRO A 38 -1.66 -12.62 4.74
C PRO A 38 -3.13 -12.39 4.36
N GLY A 39 -3.87 -11.58 5.13
CA GLY A 39 -5.24 -11.19 4.83
C GLY A 39 -5.39 -10.27 3.60
N LEU A 40 -4.31 -9.66 3.11
CA LEU A 40 -4.28 -8.90 1.86
C LEU A 40 -4.13 -9.79 0.62
N VAL A 41 -3.64 -11.03 0.78
CA VAL A 41 -3.48 -11.97 -0.33
C VAL A 41 -4.82 -12.22 -1.00
N GLY A 42 -4.89 -11.99 -2.31
CA GLY A 42 -6.10 -12.16 -3.10
C GLY A 42 -7.17 -11.08 -2.88
N LYS A 43 -6.88 -10.01 -2.11
CA LYS A 43 -7.71 -8.80 -2.06
C LYS A 43 -7.27 -7.86 -3.17
N THR A 44 -8.23 -7.26 -3.86
CA THR A 44 -7.94 -6.15 -4.76
C THR A 44 -7.67 -4.90 -3.90
N PHE A 45 -6.54 -4.25 -4.11
CA PHE A 45 -6.19 -2.95 -3.53
C PHE A 45 -5.18 -2.24 -4.43
N VAL A 46 -5.14 -0.91 -4.33
CA VAL A 46 -4.20 -0.06 -5.06
C VAL A 46 -3.27 0.65 -4.09
N ILE A 47 -2.03 0.86 -4.53
CA ILE A 47 -1.02 1.64 -3.81
C ILE A 47 -0.88 2.95 -4.58
N ALA A 48 -1.25 4.06 -3.95
CA ALA A 48 -1.00 5.39 -4.49
C ALA A 48 0.29 5.94 -3.89
N VAL A 49 1.10 6.59 -4.73
CA VAL A 49 2.33 7.28 -4.35
C VAL A 49 2.12 8.77 -4.58
N ASN A 50 2.33 9.59 -3.56
CA ASN A 50 2.15 11.04 -3.62
C ASN A 50 0.77 11.45 -4.20
N ASN A 51 -0.28 10.73 -3.81
CA ASN A 51 -1.67 10.89 -4.26
C ASN A 51 -1.91 10.57 -5.75
N GLN A 52 -0.99 9.84 -6.39
CA GLN A 52 -1.11 9.40 -7.78
C GLN A 52 -1.02 7.88 -7.88
N LEU A 53 -1.71 7.30 -8.88
CA LEU A 53 -1.59 5.89 -9.19
C LEU A 53 -0.41 5.70 -10.13
N GLU A 54 0.68 5.20 -9.57
CA GLU A 54 1.94 4.96 -10.28
C GLU A 54 2.01 3.51 -10.77
N THR A 55 2.93 3.27 -11.70
CA THR A 55 3.16 1.93 -12.26
C THR A 55 3.92 1.03 -11.29
N GLU A 56 3.81 -0.28 -11.47
CA GLU A 56 4.49 -1.26 -10.60
C GLU A 56 6.03 -1.13 -10.59
N GLU A 57 6.60 -0.53 -11.66
CA GLU A 57 8.02 -0.27 -11.85
C GLU A 57 8.49 1.06 -11.22
N TYR A 58 7.56 1.88 -10.70
CA TYR A 58 7.89 3.14 -10.06
C TYR A 58 8.88 2.94 -8.92
N VAL A 59 9.99 3.68 -8.98
CA VAL A 59 11.07 3.59 -7.98
C VAL A 59 10.68 4.39 -6.74
N LEU A 60 10.50 3.70 -5.62
CA LEU A 60 10.12 4.30 -4.35
C LEU A 60 11.29 5.05 -3.71
N SER A 61 11.00 6.23 -3.19
CA SER A 61 11.91 7.09 -2.46
C SER A 61 11.48 7.23 -1.01
N GLN A 62 12.43 7.47 -0.10
CA GLN A 62 12.13 7.60 1.34
C GLN A 62 11.21 8.80 1.66
N ASN A 63 11.14 9.78 0.75
CA ASN A 63 10.28 10.96 0.86
C ASN A 63 8.86 10.73 0.34
N ASP A 64 8.59 9.57 -0.27
CA ASP A 64 7.27 9.30 -0.84
C ASP A 64 6.23 9.05 0.23
N ARG A 65 5.01 9.53 -0.05
CA ARG A 65 3.83 9.29 0.77
C ARG A 65 3.00 8.21 0.12
N LEU A 66 2.81 7.12 0.84
CA LEU A 66 2.10 5.97 0.32
C LEU A 66 0.70 5.88 0.91
N ALA A 67 -0.26 5.48 0.08
CA ALA A 67 -1.62 5.21 0.50
C ALA A 67 -2.10 3.86 -0.04
N LEU A 68 -2.57 3.00 0.85
CA LEU A 68 -3.21 1.74 0.53
C LEU A 68 -4.72 1.94 0.46
N LEU A 69 -5.27 1.87 -0.75
CA LEU A 69 -6.66 2.19 -1.02
C LEU A 69 -7.42 0.94 -1.48
N PRO A 70 -8.68 0.75 -1.01
CA PRO A 70 -9.56 -0.25 -1.59
C PRO A 70 -9.96 0.16 -3.03
N PRO A 71 -10.33 -0.79 -3.90
CA PRO A 71 -10.56 -0.59 -5.35
C PRO A 71 -11.70 0.38 -5.66
N PHE A 72 -12.55 0.69 -4.67
CA PHE A 72 -13.59 1.70 -4.75
C PHE A 72 -13.41 2.65 -3.57
N SER A 73 -12.87 3.83 -3.86
CA SER A 73 -12.85 4.98 -2.93
C SER A 73 -13.64 6.16 -3.51
N GLY A 74 -14.47 5.92 -4.54
CA GLY A 74 -15.50 6.84 -4.99
C GLY A 74 -16.69 6.74 -4.03
N GLY A 75 -17.10 7.87 -3.47
CA GLY A 75 -18.17 7.98 -2.48
C GLY A 75 -19.55 7.59 -2.97
#